data_AF-A0A2A2G6F4-F1
#
_entry.id   AF-A0A2A2G6F4-F1
#
_cell.length_a   1.000
_cell.length_b   1.000
_cell.length_c   1.000
_cell.angle_alpha   90.00
_cell.angle_beta   90.00
_cell.angle_gamma   90.00
#
_symmetry.space_group_name_H-M   'P 1'
#
loop_
_entity.id
_entity.type
_entity.pdbx_description
1 polymer ?
#
loop_
_entity_poly.entity_id
_entity_poly.type
_entity_poly.pdbx_seq_one_letter_code
_entity_poly.pdbx_strand_id
1 'polypeptide(L)'
;MSRLTPVLKLNTVNRSAGVWMVVGVITVSGLLSLLAGVVLHVVLGAPLGAVAEGLRYNQVLLWWPGIALLVHAAQVIGTSTPLALALGTTRRSMWWGSVLTFVLHALLAAAVLTAFLLLERATGGWFLGLPAFDVRVFAGGSPAWALLVAFLVYLGAQLVGAVFATVYVRGGPVALTLSIIGTVVTTLAVLVWAAATGAGSAAAVGAGSAGVPAGLVLLAAAAPVLLALLGWGLYRRVSVR
;
A
#
# COMPACT_ATOMS: atom_id res chain seq x y z
N MET A 1 -11.06 -22.31 19.96
CA MET A 1 -10.21 -21.27 20.58
C MET A 1 -9.47 -20.53 19.47
N SER A 2 -9.61 -19.21 19.36
CA SER A 2 -8.97 -18.40 18.31
C SER A 2 -7.45 -18.37 18.50
N ARG A 3 -6.71 -19.12 17.68
CA ARG A 3 -5.23 -19.14 17.69
C ARG A 3 -4.70 -18.09 16.70
N LEU A 4 -4.97 -16.80 16.96
CA LEU A 4 -4.44 -15.70 16.14
C LEU A 4 -2.94 -15.46 16.42
N THR A 5 -2.53 -15.56 17.68
CA THR A 5 -1.15 -15.30 18.12
C THR A 5 -0.12 -16.22 17.44
N PRO A 6 -0.34 -17.54 17.28
CA PRO A 6 0.59 -18.41 16.57
C PRO A 6 0.78 -18.03 15.09
N VAL A 7 -0.30 -17.61 14.41
CA VAL A 7 -0.24 -17.14 13.01
C VAL A 7 0.54 -15.83 12.91
N LEU A 8 0.31 -14.91 13.85
CA LEU A 8 1.05 -13.66 13.91
C LEU A 8 2.55 -13.91 14.15
N LYS A 9 2.90 -14.85 15.05
CA LYS A 9 4.29 -15.27 15.25
C LYS A 9 4.87 -15.87 13.97
N LEU A 10 4.17 -16.78 13.30
CA LEU A 10 4.62 -17.38 12.05
C LEU A 10 4.96 -16.31 10.99
N ASN A 11 4.08 -15.33 10.81
CA ASN A 11 4.27 -14.27 9.81
C ASN A 11 5.31 -13.22 10.20
N THR A 12 5.74 -13.16 11.47
CA THR A 12 6.71 -12.17 11.97
C THR A 12 8.07 -12.77 12.29
N VAL A 13 8.23 -14.09 12.22
CA VAL A 13 9.52 -14.78 12.41
C VAL A 13 10.55 -14.31 11.38
N ASN A 14 10.16 -14.21 10.11
CA ASN A 14 11.04 -13.69 9.07
C ASN A 14 11.06 -12.15 9.09
N ARG A 15 11.86 -11.59 10.00
CA ARG A 15 12.05 -10.13 10.12
C ARG A 15 12.61 -9.50 8.83
N SER A 16 13.33 -10.27 8.01
CA SER A 16 13.84 -9.78 6.72
C SER A 16 12.70 -9.49 5.74
N ALA A 17 11.77 -10.44 5.59
CA ALA A 17 10.63 -10.30 4.69
C ALA A 17 9.55 -9.35 5.22
N GLY A 18 9.44 -9.17 6.55
CA GLY A 18 8.53 -8.22 7.16
C GLY A 18 9.15 -6.83 7.39
N VAL A 19 9.89 -6.69 8.50
CA VAL A 19 10.38 -5.40 9.00
C VAL A 19 11.43 -4.77 8.08
N TRP A 20 12.47 -5.52 7.70
CA TRP A 20 13.57 -4.95 6.92
C TRP A 20 13.17 -4.65 5.48
N MET A 21 12.27 -5.44 4.90
CA MET A 21 11.69 -5.13 3.60
C MET A 21 10.91 -3.81 3.64
N VAL A 22 10.03 -3.62 4.64
CA VAL A 22 9.25 -2.38 4.82
C VAL A 22 10.18 -1.16 4.92
N VAL A 23 11.13 -1.20 5.85
CA VAL A 23 12.05 -0.07 6.09
C VAL A 23 12.95 0.14 4.87
N GLY A 24 13.50 -0.93 4.32
CA GLY A 24 14.44 -0.90 3.21
C GLY A 24 13.83 -0.32 1.94
N VAL A 25 12.63 -0.76 1.56
CA VAL A 25 11.98 -0.28 0.34
C VAL A 25 11.63 1.21 0.44
N ILE A 26 11.10 1.67 1.59
CA ILE A 26 10.81 3.10 1.80
C ILE A 26 12.10 3.92 1.73
N THR A 27 13.15 3.47 2.42
CA THR A 27 14.45 4.16 2.45
C THR A 27 15.05 4.26 1.05
N VAL A 28 15.10 3.14 0.32
CA VAL A 28 15.64 3.10 -1.05
C VAL A 28 14.82 3.97 -1.99
N SER A 29 13.48 3.95 -1.92
CA SER A 29 12.63 4.84 -2.73
C SER A 29 12.89 6.32 -2.46
N GLY A 30 13.09 6.70 -1.19
CA GLY A 30 13.47 8.06 -0.82
C GLY A 30 14.84 8.44 -1.37
N LEU A 31 15.84 7.58 -1.21
CA LEU A 31 17.19 7.79 -1.73
C LEU A 31 17.21 7.90 -3.26
N LEU A 32 16.46 7.07 -3.98
CA LEU A 32 16.35 7.16 -5.44
C LEU A 32 15.68 8.47 -5.88
N SER A 33 14.71 8.97 -5.10
CA SER A 33 14.08 10.28 -5.36
C SER A 33 15.08 11.42 -5.17
N LEU A 34 15.87 11.38 -4.09
CA LEU A 34 16.95 12.35 -3.86
C LEU A 34 18.02 12.27 -4.94
N LEU A 35 18.45 11.07 -5.31
CA LEU A 35 19.43 10.85 -6.37
C LEU A 35 18.94 11.44 -7.70
N ALA A 36 17.68 11.22 -8.06
CA ALA A 36 17.09 11.82 -9.25
C ALA A 36 17.13 13.36 -9.18
N GLY A 37 16.80 13.94 -8.03
CA GLY A 37 16.91 15.38 -7.80
C GLY A 37 18.32 15.93 -7.95
N VAL A 38 19.30 15.24 -7.35
CA VAL A 38 20.73 15.60 -7.45
C VAL A 38 21.21 15.53 -8.89
N VAL A 39 20.86 14.47 -9.63
CA VAL A 39 21.23 14.35 -11.05
C VAL A 39 20.61 15.49 -11.86
N LEU A 40 19.33 15.80 -11.67
CA LEU A 40 18.66 16.87 -12.41
C LEU A 40 19.27 18.25 -12.10
N HIS A 41 19.55 18.54 -10.83
CA HIS A 41 20.06 19.83 -10.42
C HIS A 41 21.55 20.01 -10.71
N VAL A 42 22.38 19.05 -10.27
CA VAL A 42 23.84 19.16 -10.29
C VAL A 42 24.42 18.75 -11.64
N VAL A 43 23.94 17.66 -12.23
CA VAL A 43 24.50 17.13 -13.48
C VAL A 43 23.88 17.79 -14.70
N LEU A 44 22.56 17.98 -14.69
CA LEU A 44 21.81 18.55 -15.82
C LEU A 44 21.58 20.06 -15.71
N GLY A 45 22.01 20.69 -14.62
CA GLY A 45 21.97 22.14 -14.43
C GLY A 45 20.57 22.74 -14.29
N ALA A 46 19.55 21.92 -13.98
CA ALA A 46 18.19 22.41 -13.83
C ALA A 46 18.06 23.31 -12.58
N PRO A 47 17.27 24.40 -12.63
CA PRO A 47 17.06 25.27 -11.48
C PRO A 47 16.49 24.49 -10.28
N LEU A 48 17.08 24.69 -9.09
CA LEU A 48 16.72 23.94 -7.88
C LEU A 48 15.20 23.98 -7.60
N GLY A 49 14.58 25.15 -7.72
CA GLY A 49 13.14 25.31 -7.50
C GLY A 49 12.27 24.48 -8.46
N ALA A 50 12.68 24.36 -9.73
CA ALA A 50 11.96 23.57 -10.72
C ALA A 50 12.09 22.06 -10.43
N VAL A 51 13.29 21.61 -10.05
CA VAL A 51 13.53 20.21 -9.65
C VAL A 51 12.76 19.88 -8.38
N ALA A 52 12.83 20.74 -7.37
CA ALA A 52 12.12 20.55 -6.11
C ALA A 52 10.61 20.44 -6.33
N GLU A 53 10.02 21.32 -7.15
CA GLU A 53 8.60 21.25 -7.48
C GLU A 53 8.24 19.97 -8.23
N GLY A 54 9.05 19.55 -9.21
CA GLY A 54 8.86 18.28 -9.92
C GLY A 54 8.89 17.08 -8.97
N LEU A 55 9.83 17.05 -8.03
CA LEU A 55 9.91 15.99 -7.02
C LEU A 55 8.70 15.96 -6.09
N ARG A 56 8.04 17.09 -5.82
CA ARG A 56 6.80 17.10 -5.02
C ARG A 56 5.64 16.36 -5.69
N TYR A 57 5.69 16.14 -7.00
CA TYR A 57 4.73 15.31 -7.73
C TYR A 57 5.16 13.84 -7.82
N ASN A 58 6.36 13.48 -7.37
CA ASN A 58 6.85 12.12 -7.41
C ASN A 58 6.07 11.24 -6.41
N GLN A 59 5.31 10.27 -6.93
CA GLN A 59 4.52 9.36 -6.11
C GLN A 59 5.24 8.02 -5.82
N VAL A 60 6.55 7.92 -6.07
CA VAL A 60 7.28 6.64 -5.89
C VAL A 60 7.17 6.10 -4.47
N LEU A 61 7.15 6.96 -3.46
CA LEU A 61 6.97 6.56 -2.06
C LEU A 61 5.58 6.01 -1.76
N LEU A 62 4.57 6.36 -2.56
CA LEU A 62 3.24 5.79 -2.43
C LEU A 62 3.18 4.41 -3.09
N TRP A 63 3.65 4.32 -4.34
CA TRP A 63 3.42 3.14 -5.18
C TRP A 63 4.44 2.04 -4.96
N TRP A 64 5.74 2.35 -4.86
CA TRP A 64 6.77 1.32 -4.81
C TRP A 64 6.76 0.53 -3.48
N PRO A 65 6.71 1.17 -2.29
CA PRO A 65 6.45 0.45 -1.05
C PRO A 65 5.10 -0.27 -1.02
N GLY A 66 4.07 0.32 -1.63
CA GLY A 66 2.75 -0.31 -1.77
C GLY A 66 2.81 -1.63 -2.56
N ILE A 67 3.50 -1.65 -3.70
CA ILE A 67 3.71 -2.84 -4.53
C ILE A 67 4.53 -3.88 -3.78
N ALA A 68 5.62 -3.48 -3.11
CA ALA A 68 6.43 -4.41 -2.33
C ALA A 68 5.60 -5.10 -1.23
N LEU A 69 4.76 -4.34 -0.52
CA LEU A 69 3.89 -4.87 0.51
C LEU A 69 2.76 -5.74 -0.06
N LEU A 70 2.20 -5.38 -1.22
CA LEU A 70 1.26 -6.21 -1.97
C LEU A 70 1.85 -7.59 -2.27
N VAL A 71 3.07 -7.61 -2.82
CA VAL A 71 3.77 -8.86 -3.15
C VAL A 71 4.03 -9.68 -1.90
N HIS A 72 4.47 -9.05 -0.81
CA HIS A 72 4.68 -9.72 0.46
C HIS A 72 3.39 -10.35 1.01
N ALA A 73 2.27 -9.63 0.98
CA ALA A 73 0.98 -10.18 1.41
C ALA A 73 0.52 -11.34 0.52
N ALA A 74 0.76 -11.24 -0.80
CA ALA A 74 0.50 -12.33 -1.73
C ALA A 74 1.35 -13.56 -1.41
N GLN A 75 2.63 -13.38 -1.06
CA GLN A 75 3.51 -14.46 -0.62
C GLN A 75 3.01 -15.09 0.68
N VAL A 76 2.66 -14.30 1.70
CA VAL A 76 2.12 -14.81 2.97
C VAL A 76 0.92 -15.72 2.73
N ILE A 77 -0.07 -15.27 1.95
CA ILE A 77 -1.24 -16.09 1.66
C ILE A 77 -0.90 -17.27 0.74
N GLY A 78 -0.12 -17.05 -0.30
CA GLY A 78 0.19 -18.07 -1.31
C GLY A 78 1.00 -19.24 -0.76
N THR A 79 2.02 -18.97 0.05
CA THR A 79 2.96 -20.00 0.52
C THR A 79 2.62 -20.54 1.90
N SER A 80 2.08 -19.71 2.80
CA SER A 80 1.85 -20.13 4.19
C SER A 80 0.50 -20.82 4.38
N THR A 81 -0.46 -20.65 3.46
CA THR A 81 -1.80 -21.26 3.59
C THR A 81 -1.76 -22.80 3.63
N PRO A 82 -1.10 -23.52 2.70
CA PRO A 82 -1.04 -24.98 2.75
C PRO A 82 -0.36 -25.48 4.03
N LEU A 83 0.77 -24.86 4.40
CA LEU A 83 1.53 -25.20 5.59
C LEU A 83 0.72 -24.99 6.87
N ALA A 84 0.07 -23.84 7.01
CA ALA A 84 -0.72 -23.52 8.20
C ALA A 84 -1.88 -24.49 8.39
N LEU A 85 -2.55 -24.88 7.29
CA LEU A 85 -3.65 -25.84 7.32
C LEU A 85 -3.17 -27.25 7.63
N ALA A 86 -2.01 -27.67 7.10
CA ALA A 86 -1.38 -28.96 7.42
C ALA A 86 -0.98 -29.06 8.91
N LEU A 87 -0.55 -27.94 9.51
CA LEU A 87 -0.24 -27.84 10.95
C LEU A 87 -1.49 -27.70 11.85
N GLY A 88 -2.70 -27.90 11.30
CA GLY A 88 -3.96 -27.89 12.05
C GLY A 88 -4.53 -26.49 12.35
N THR A 89 -4.05 -25.44 11.69
CA THR A 89 -4.62 -24.09 11.82
C THR A 89 -5.97 -24.02 11.12
N THR A 90 -6.94 -23.30 11.69
CA THR A 90 -8.22 -23.05 11.00
C THR A 90 -8.07 -21.98 9.93
N ARG A 91 -8.83 -22.05 8.82
CA ARG A 91 -8.91 -20.99 7.80
C ARG A 91 -9.19 -19.61 8.39
N ARG A 92 -10.11 -19.53 9.37
CA ARG A 92 -10.47 -18.28 10.06
C ARG A 92 -9.27 -17.66 10.78
N SER A 93 -8.51 -18.46 11.51
CA SER A 93 -7.34 -17.98 12.25
C SER A 93 -6.21 -17.57 11.30
N MET A 94 -6.02 -18.30 10.19
CA MET A 94 -5.01 -17.95 9.19
C MET A 94 -5.31 -16.61 8.50
N TRP A 95 -6.55 -16.43 8.01
CA TRP A 95 -6.94 -15.20 7.32
C TRP A 95 -6.83 -13.98 8.25
N TRP A 96 -7.53 -14.00 9.39
CA TRP A 96 -7.58 -12.84 10.27
C TRP A 96 -6.25 -12.60 11.01
N GLY A 97 -5.45 -13.64 11.26
CA GLY A 97 -4.08 -13.49 11.75
C GLY A 97 -3.16 -12.82 10.72
N SER A 98 -3.33 -13.15 9.44
CA SER A 98 -2.60 -12.48 8.34
C SER A 98 -3.04 -11.04 8.16
N VAL A 99 -4.35 -10.76 8.18
CA VAL A 99 -4.89 -9.38 8.13
C VAL A 99 -4.33 -8.53 9.27
N LEU A 100 -4.29 -9.05 10.49
CA LEU A 100 -3.68 -8.34 11.62
C LEU A 100 -2.19 -8.06 11.39
N THR A 101 -1.46 -9.01 10.81
CA THR A 101 -0.05 -8.82 10.42
C THR A 101 0.08 -7.70 9.39
N PHE A 102 -0.82 -7.64 8.40
CA PHE A 102 -0.83 -6.59 7.38
C PHE A 102 -1.10 -5.21 7.97
N VAL A 103 -2.03 -5.10 8.94
CA VAL A 103 -2.27 -3.86 9.68
C VAL A 103 -0.99 -3.39 10.38
N LEU A 104 -0.28 -4.28 11.06
CA LEU A 104 0.98 -3.93 11.74
C LEU A 104 2.07 -3.50 10.76
N HIS A 105 2.24 -4.19 9.63
CA HIS A 105 3.20 -3.80 8.60
C HIS A 105 2.85 -2.46 7.94
N ALA A 106 1.56 -2.20 7.69
CA ALA A 106 1.10 -0.94 7.13
C ALA A 106 1.33 0.23 8.11
N LEU A 107 1.07 0.02 9.40
CA LEU A 107 1.36 1.01 10.45
C LEU A 107 2.86 1.29 10.55
N LEU A 108 3.70 0.25 10.56
CA LEU A 108 5.15 0.40 10.56
C LEU A 108 5.62 1.20 9.34
N ALA A 109 5.15 0.83 8.14
CA ALA A 109 5.49 1.51 6.89
C ALA A 109 5.09 2.99 6.93
N ALA A 110 3.86 3.28 7.36
CA ALA A 110 3.37 4.65 7.50
C ALA A 110 4.17 5.45 8.53
N ALA A 111 4.53 4.85 9.67
CA ALA A 111 5.33 5.49 10.70
C ALA A 111 6.75 5.81 10.22
N VAL A 112 7.40 4.88 9.51
CA VAL A 112 8.74 5.10 8.92
C VAL A 112 8.71 6.23 7.89
N LEU A 113 7.74 6.21 6.97
CA LEU A 113 7.58 7.28 5.98
C LEU A 113 7.35 8.63 6.65
N THR A 114 6.48 8.68 7.66
CA THR A 114 6.18 9.91 8.40
C THR A 114 7.40 10.41 9.18
N ALA A 115 8.19 9.50 9.76
CA ALA A 115 9.45 9.85 10.43
C ALA A 115 10.44 10.48 9.44
N PHE A 116 10.61 9.91 8.25
CA PHE A 116 11.47 10.50 7.22
C PHE A 116 10.94 11.84 6.70
N LEU A 117 9.62 12.01 6.58
CA LEU A 117 9.01 13.30 6.25
C LEU A 117 9.34 14.37 7.31
N LEU A 118 9.24 14.01 8.59
CA LEU A 118 9.58 14.93 9.69
C LEU A 118 11.06 15.30 9.69
N LEU A 119 11.94 14.32 9.43
CA LEU A 119 13.38 14.55 9.30
C LEU A 119 13.70 15.45 8.08
N GLU A 120 13.02 15.22 6.96
CA GLU A 120 13.18 16.05 5.77
C GLU A 120 12.80 17.52 6.04
N ARG A 121 11.68 17.74 6.73
CA ARG A 121 11.24 19.09 7.12
C ARG A 121 12.21 19.75 8.10
N ALA A 122 12.72 19.00 9.07
CA ALA A 122 13.70 19.50 10.04
C ALA A 122 15.05 19.85 9.41
N THR A 123 15.43 19.19 8.32
CA THR A 123 16.70 19.39 7.60
C THR A 123 16.59 20.31 6.40
N GLY A 124 15.40 20.86 6.11
CA GLY A 124 15.17 21.72 4.96
C GLY A 124 15.34 21.01 3.61
N GLY A 125 14.92 19.75 3.49
CA GLY A 125 15.07 18.96 2.27
C GLY A 125 16.41 18.22 2.21
N TRP A 126 16.74 17.49 3.29
CA TRP A 126 17.96 16.68 3.41
C TRP A 126 19.26 17.46 3.20
N PHE A 127 19.30 18.71 3.68
CA PHE A 127 20.42 19.64 3.47
C PHE A 127 20.69 20.04 2.00
N LEU A 128 19.85 19.58 1.06
CA LEU A 128 19.98 19.83 -0.38
C LEU A 128 18.88 20.75 -0.92
N GLY A 129 17.88 21.10 -0.12
CA GLY A 129 16.70 21.83 -0.58
C GLY A 129 15.79 21.00 -1.49
N LEU A 130 15.99 19.68 -1.55
CA LEU A 130 15.25 18.77 -2.42
C LEU A 130 14.26 17.93 -1.59
N PRO A 131 12.96 17.94 -1.92
CA PRO A 131 11.98 17.10 -1.26
C PRO A 131 12.03 15.68 -1.84
N ALA A 132 12.03 14.68 -0.98
CA ALA A 132 11.86 13.27 -1.36
C ALA A 132 10.60 12.66 -0.72
N PHE A 133 10.30 13.03 0.52
CA PHE A 133 9.17 12.57 1.31
C PHE A 133 8.05 13.61 1.42
N ASP A 134 8.37 14.90 1.32
CA ASP A 134 7.43 16.03 1.31
C ASP A 134 6.78 16.20 -0.09
N VAL A 135 6.13 15.13 -0.55
CA VAL A 135 5.40 15.07 -1.83
C VAL A 135 3.94 15.46 -1.63
N ARG A 136 3.31 16.09 -2.62
CA ARG A 136 1.97 16.73 -2.51
C ARG A 136 0.89 15.88 -1.86
N VAL A 137 0.89 14.58 -2.14
CA VAL A 137 -0.09 13.64 -1.57
C VAL A 137 0.00 13.51 -0.04
N PHE A 138 1.20 13.72 0.52
CA PHE A 138 1.48 13.70 1.96
C PHE A 138 1.68 15.11 2.54
N ALA A 139 2.33 15.99 1.78
CA ALA A 139 2.86 17.29 2.18
C ALA A 139 1.81 18.37 2.38
N GLY A 140 0.70 18.31 1.63
CA GLY A 140 -0.41 19.25 1.77
C GLY A 140 -1.17 19.14 3.10
N GLY A 141 -0.85 18.14 3.92
CA GLY A 141 -1.47 17.86 5.21
C GLY A 141 -0.47 17.79 6.36
N SER A 142 -0.99 17.72 7.58
CA SER A 142 -0.20 17.52 8.80
C SER A 142 0.56 16.18 8.76
N PRO A 143 1.59 15.96 9.61
CA PRO A 143 2.23 14.64 9.72
C PRO A 143 1.23 13.51 10.01
N ALA A 144 0.14 13.81 10.71
CA ALA A 144 -0.96 12.86 10.94
C ALA A 144 -1.70 12.48 9.64
N TRP A 145 -1.84 13.42 8.70
CA TRP A 145 -2.39 13.15 7.37
C TRP A 145 -1.49 12.21 6.57
N ALA A 146 -0.18 12.47 6.55
CA ALA A 146 0.79 11.60 5.88
C ALA A 146 0.74 10.17 6.44
N LEU A 147 0.67 10.03 7.77
CA LEU A 147 0.52 8.75 8.46
C LEU A 147 -0.77 8.04 8.02
N LEU A 148 -1.91 8.74 8.03
CA LEU A 148 -3.20 8.17 7.66
C LEU A 148 -3.22 7.69 6.21
N VAL A 149 -2.81 8.53 5.27
CA VAL A 149 -2.82 8.19 3.84
C VAL A 149 -1.87 7.02 3.55
N ALA A 150 -0.64 7.07 4.06
CA ALA A 150 0.31 5.98 3.89
C ALA A 150 -0.23 4.67 4.49
N PHE A 151 -0.81 4.71 5.70
CA PHE A 151 -1.41 3.54 6.34
C PHE A 151 -2.52 2.92 5.48
N LEU A 152 -3.47 3.73 5.02
CA LEU A 152 -4.60 3.25 4.22
C LEU A 152 -4.16 2.67 2.88
N VAL A 153 -3.23 3.33 2.18
CA VAL A 153 -2.72 2.84 0.89
C VAL A 153 -1.94 1.55 1.06
N TYR A 154 -1.04 1.48 2.03
CA TYR A 154 -0.22 0.27 2.24
C TYR A 154 -1.03 -0.91 2.79
N LEU A 155 -2.03 -0.66 3.64
CA LEU A 155 -2.96 -1.70 4.07
C LEU A 155 -3.82 -2.18 2.89
N GLY A 156 -4.35 -1.26 2.10
CA GLY A 156 -5.10 -1.56 0.88
C GLY A 156 -4.29 -2.43 -0.08
N ALA A 157 -3.05 -2.05 -0.36
CA ALA A 157 -2.16 -2.79 -1.24
C ALA A 157 -1.89 -4.23 -0.75
N GLN A 158 -1.65 -4.42 0.55
CA GLN A 158 -1.50 -5.76 1.13
C GLN A 158 -2.77 -6.59 0.98
N LEU A 159 -3.95 -6.00 1.24
CA LEU A 159 -5.21 -6.72 1.13
C LEU A 159 -5.57 -7.07 -0.32
N VAL A 160 -5.23 -6.20 -1.29
CA VAL A 160 -5.31 -6.55 -2.72
C VAL A 160 -4.44 -7.77 -3.02
N GLY A 161 -3.18 -7.76 -2.58
CA GLY A 161 -2.26 -8.90 -2.73
C GLY A 161 -2.81 -10.18 -2.11
N ALA A 162 -3.37 -10.09 -0.91
CA ALA A 162 -3.99 -11.21 -0.21
C ALA A 162 -5.23 -11.76 -0.93
N VAL A 163 -6.08 -10.91 -1.51
CA VAL A 163 -7.25 -11.32 -2.29
C VAL A 163 -6.82 -12.07 -3.56
N PHE A 164 -5.89 -11.51 -4.33
CA PHE A 164 -5.40 -12.18 -5.55
C PHE A 164 -4.69 -13.49 -5.24
N ALA A 165 -3.87 -13.54 -4.18
CA ALA A 165 -3.27 -14.78 -3.73
C ALA A 165 -4.33 -15.81 -3.28
N THR A 166 -5.42 -15.38 -2.67
CA THR A 166 -6.54 -16.27 -2.33
C THR A 166 -7.20 -16.86 -3.58
N VAL A 167 -7.40 -16.04 -4.62
CA VAL A 167 -7.92 -16.51 -5.92
C VAL A 167 -6.97 -17.54 -6.53
N TYR A 168 -5.67 -17.27 -6.51
CA TYR A 168 -4.64 -18.19 -7.00
C TYR A 168 -4.64 -19.52 -6.24
N VAL A 169 -4.60 -19.50 -4.92
CA VAL A 169 -4.59 -20.73 -4.10
C VAL A 169 -5.86 -21.56 -4.32
N ARG A 170 -6.98 -20.91 -4.64
CA ARG A 170 -8.26 -21.59 -4.87
C ARG A 170 -8.43 -22.14 -6.29
N GLY A 171 -8.09 -21.34 -7.30
CA GLY A 171 -8.45 -21.59 -8.70
C GLY A 171 -7.25 -21.70 -9.64
N GLY A 172 -6.04 -21.68 -9.09
CA GLY A 172 -4.79 -21.75 -9.85
C GLY A 172 -4.52 -20.50 -10.70
N PRO A 173 -3.54 -20.59 -11.62
CA PRO A 173 -3.09 -19.46 -12.41
C PRO A 173 -4.18 -18.94 -13.37
N VAL A 174 -5.03 -19.81 -13.92
CA VAL A 174 -6.10 -19.38 -14.85
C VAL A 174 -7.12 -18.50 -14.14
N ALA A 175 -7.59 -18.89 -12.95
CA ALA A 175 -8.52 -18.07 -12.17
C ALA A 175 -7.89 -16.74 -11.75
N LEU A 176 -6.60 -16.75 -11.38
CA LEU A 176 -5.87 -15.52 -11.09
C LEU A 176 -5.83 -14.60 -12.32
N THR A 177 -5.42 -15.10 -13.48
CA THR A 177 -5.36 -14.32 -14.72
C THR A 177 -6.72 -13.71 -15.08
N LEU A 178 -7.78 -14.53 -15.05
CA LEU A 178 -9.14 -14.05 -15.31
C LEU A 178 -9.59 -13.00 -14.29
N SER A 179 -9.22 -13.13 -13.02
CA SER A 179 -9.54 -12.14 -12.00
C SER A 179 -8.80 -10.81 -12.21
N ILE A 180 -7.55 -10.86 -12.67
CA ILE A 180 -6.76 -9.66 -13.01
C ILE A 180 -7.40 -8.96 -14.21
N ILE A 181 -7.66 -9.70 -15.30
CA ILE A 181 -8.32 -9.17 -16.50
C ILE A 181 -9.68 -8.57 -16.15
N GLY A 182 -10.49 -9.30 -15.39
CA GLY A 182 -11.80 -8.83 -14.93
C GLY A 182 -11.70 -7.54 -14.12
N THR A 183 -10.75 -7.46 -13.18
CA THR A 183 -10.52 -6.24 -12.38
C THR A 183 -10.13 -5.05 -13.26
N VAL A 184 -9.23 -5.24 -14.22
CA VAL A 184 -8.81 -4.19 -15.16
C VAL A 184 -9.98 -3.73 -16.02
N VAL A 185 -10.71 -4.67 -16.65
CA VAL A 185 -11.86 -4.37 -17.51
C VAL A 185 -12.95 -3.64 -16.73
N THR A 186 -13.31 -4.12 -15.54
CA THR A 186 -14.32 -3.45 -14.69
C THR A 186 -13.86 -2.07 -14.26
N THR A 187 -12.58 -1.89 -13.88
CA THR A 187 -12.05 -0.58 -13.51
C THR A 187 -12.14 0.40 -14.68
N LEU A 188 -11.70 -0.01 -15.87
CA LEU A 188 -11.79 0.83 -17.07
C LEU A 188 -13.24 1.17 -17.43
N ALA A 189 -14.16 0.21 -17.36
CA ALA A 189 -15.58 0.44 -17.61
C ALA A 189 -16.18 1.47 -16.64
N VAL A 190 -15.85 1.37 -15.34
CA VAL A 190 -16.28 2.35 -14.32
C VAL A 190 -15.70 3.73 -14.60
N LEU A 191 -14.42 3.83 -14.97
CA LEU A 191 -13.79 5.11 -15.31
C LEU A 191 -14.42 5.76 -16.54
N VAL A 192 -14.69 4.99 -17.61
CA VAL A 192 -15.38 5.48 -18.81
C VAL A 192 -16.79 5.94 -18.47
N TRP A 193 -17.55 5.17 -17.69
CA TRP A 193 -18.89 5.56 -17.25
C TRP A 193 -18.87 6.84 -16.41
N ALA A 194 -17.94 6.97 -15.46
CA ALA A 194 -17.81 8.14 -14.60
C ALA A 194 -17.44 9.40 -15.39
N ALA A 195 -16.60 9.26 -16.41
CA ALA A 195 -16.26 10.34 -17.33
C ALA A 195 -17.46 10.75 -18.20
N ALA A 196 -18.20 9.78 -18.74
CA ALA A 196 -19.35 10.03 -19.61
C ALA A 196 -20.54 10.69 -18.87
N THR A 197 -20.69 10.40 -17.57
CA THR A 197 -21.80 10.93 -16.75
C THR A 197 -21.44 12.18 -15.96
N GLY A 198 -20.17 12.59 -15.96
CA GLY A 198 -19.67 13.62 -15.06
C GLY A 198 -19.71 13.23 -13.58
N ALA A 199 -19.99 11.96 -13.23
CA ALA A 199 -20.03 11.50 -11.84
C ALA A 199 -18.70 11.72 -11.09
N GLY A 200 -17.59 11.81 -11.82
CA GLY A 200 -16.28 12.16 -11.28
C GLY A 200 -16.20 13.56 -10.65
N SER A 201 -17.01 14.53 -11.11
CA SER A 201 -17.08 15.88 -10.51
C SER A 201 -18.03 15.93 -9.31
N ALA A 202 -19.04 15.05 -9.25
CA ALA A 202 -19.97 14.94 -8.13
C ALA A 202 -19.37 14.23 -6.89
N ALA A 203 -18.48 13.25 -7.09
CA ALA A 203 -17.70 12.64 -6.00
C ALA A 203 -16.62 13.58 -5.42
N ALA A 204 -16.34 14.70 -6.10
CA ALA A 204 -15.40 15.73 -5.67
C ALA A 204 -16.03 16.81 -4.76
N VAL A 205 -17.31 16.69 -4.39
CA VAL A 205 -18.01 17.70 -3.59
C VAL A 205 -17.61 17.58 -2.12
N GLY A 206 -16.61 18.38 -1.77
CA GLY A 206 -16.15 18.64 -0.40
C GLY A 206 -14.63 18.72 -0.36
N ALA A 207 -14.07 19.93 -0.31
CA ALA A 207 -12.65 20.14 -0.04
C ALA A 207 -12.31 19.53 1.33
N GLY A 208 -11.73 18.34 1.33
CA GLY A 208 -11.11 17.79 2.54
C GLY A 208 -9.86 18.59 2.88
N SER A 209 -9.42 18.47 4.13
CA SER A 209 -8.11 18.99 4.54
C SER A 209 -7.03 18.48 3.57
N ALA A 210 -6.13 19.36 3.13
CA ALA A 210 -5.05 19.09 2.17
C ALA A 210 -5.41 19.01 0.67
N GLY A 211 -6.62 19.43 0.25
CA GLY A 211 -6.97 19.47 -1.18
C GLY A 211 -7.36 18.12 -1.79
N VAL A 212 -7.53 17.09 -0.96
CA VAL A 212 -8.11 15.79 -1.34
C VAL A 212 -9.60 15.81 -1.01
N PRO A 213 -10.50 15.52 -1.97
CA PRO A 213 -11.93 15.42 -1.71
C PRO A 213 -12.26 14.48 -0.55
N ALA A 214 -13.08 14.93 0.41
CA ALA A 214 -13.42 14.14 1.61
C ALA A 214 -14.02 12.76 1.27
N GLY A 215 -14.77 12.66 0.17
CA GLY A 215 -15.31 11.41 -0.35
C GLY A 215 -14.22 10.38 -0.72
N LEU A 216 -13.08 10.82 -1.25
CA LEU A 216 -11.97 9.92 -1.58
C LEU A 216 -11.30 9.35 -0.33
N VAL A 217 -11.26 10.12 0.77
CA VAL A 217 -10.73 9.65 2.06
C VAL A 217 -11.62 8.58 2.65
N LEU A 218 -12.94 8.77 2.63
CA LEU A 218 -13.91 7.80 3.10
C LEU A 218 -13.87 6.52 2.28
N LEU A 219 -13.76 6.62 0.94
CA LEU A 219 -13.59 5.47 0.06
C LEU A 219 -12.26 4.74 0.33
N ALA A 220 -11.17 5.49 0.52
CA ALA A 220 -9.86 4.92 0.87
C ALA A 220 -9.87 4.22 2.24
N ALA A 221 -10.66 4.70 3.20
CA ALA A 221 -10.84 4.06 4.51
C ALA A 221 -11.74 2.82 4.45
N ALA A 222 -12.80 2.86 3.63
CA ALA A 222 -13.72 1.74 3.44
C ALA A 222 -13.09 0.59 2.64
N ALA A 223 -12.24 0.91 1.65
CA ALA A 223 -11.66 -0.07 0.75
C ALA A 223 -10.90 -1.21 1.47
N PRO A 224 -10.00 -0.96 2.44
CA PRO A 224 -9.37 -2.02 3.23
C PRO A 224 -10.38 -2.93 3.93
N VAL A 225 -11.43 -2.37 4.55
CA VAL A 225 -12.45 -3.16 5.24
C VAL A 225 -13.18 -4.06 4.25
N LEU A 226 -13.61 -3.51 3.12
CA LEU A 226 -14.29 -4.25 2.06
C LEU A 226 -13.40 -5.35 1.47
N LEU A 227 -12.13 -5.07 1.22
CA LEU A 227 -11.15 -6.04 0.72
C LEU A 227 -10.90 -7.17 1.74
N ALA A 228 -10.81 -6.84 3.03
CA ALA A 228 -10.65 -7.85 4.08
C ALA A 228 -11.87 -8.78 4.18
N LEU A 229 -13.08 -8.23 4.03
CA LEU A 229 -14.33 -8.99 4.04
C LEU A 229 -14.51 -9.82 2.76
N LEU A 230 -14.25 -9.24 1.59
CA LEU A 230 -14.26 -9.92 0.30
C LEU A 230 -13.27 -11.08 0.31
N GLY A 231 -12.03 -10.81 0.74
CA GLY A 231 -10.97 -11.80 0.87
C GLY A 231 -11.37 -12.92 1.82
N TRP A 232 -11.96 -12.62 2.99
CA TRP A 232 -12.52 -13.66 3.88
C TRP A 232 -13.59 -14.51 3.18
N GLY A 233 -14.50 -13.87 2.44
CA GLY A 233 -15.57 -14.52 1.70
C GLY A 233 -15.06 -15.53 0.67
N LEU A 234 -13.95 -15.20 0.00
CA LEU A 234 -13.24 -16.07 -0.93
C LEU A 234 -12.43 -17.15 -0.20
N TYR A 235 -11.68 -16.76 0.82
CA TYR A 235 -10.71 -17.58 1.54
C TYR A 235 -11.36 -18.72 2.32
N ARG A 236 -12.53 -18.49 2.92
CA ARG A 236 -13.27 -19.54 3.63
C ARG A 236 -13.65 -20.75 2.75
N ARG A 237 -13.60 -20.59 1.42
CA ARG A 237 -13.90 -21.62 0.42
C ARG A 237 -12.65 -22.27 -0.19
N VAL A 238 -11.45 -21.95 0.29
CA VAL A 238 -10.19 -22.54 -0.21
C VAL A 238 -10.12 -24.02 0.19
N SER A 239 -10.08 -24.92 -0.78
CA SER A 239 -9.74 -26.33 -0.58
C SER A 239 -8.25 -26.53 -0.87
N VAL A 240 -7.46 -26.89 0.14
CA VAL A 240 -6.09 -27.35 -0.09
C VAL A 240 -6.20 -28.78 -0.63
N ARG A 241 -5.67 -29.00 -1.83
CA ARG A 241 -5.47 -30.33 -2.41
C ARG A 241 -4.04 -30.76 -2.16
#